data_AF-A0A7Y2WXR8-F1
#
_entry.id   AF-A0A7Y2WXR8-F1
#
_cell.length_a   1.000
_cell.length_b   1.000
_cell.length_c   1.000
_cell.angle_alpha   90.00
_cell.angle_beta   90.00
_cell.angle_gamma   90.00
#
_symmetry.space_group_name_H-M   'P 1'
#
loop_
_entity.id
_entity.type
_entity.pdbx_description
1 polymer ?
#
loop_
_entity_poly.entity_id
_entity_poly.type
_entity_poly.pdbx_seq_one_letter_code
_entity_poly.pdbx_strand_id
1 'polypeptide(L)'
;MDRFFTYHLTTALAAVDDDACESYRVHTPLLIAYADQQMAERADIGDLIGPFALDMLYRQHIEHADFMAAQLELRGTDALITMLAWGYRKHFLRGLPSRIFPVDLEIWRDGVAHYLDPRSAAQIGAVYQCMEDLHGQLMLLAKTPQDQPDIADELHPYLQRYLNALLTPDMRAALLAADEYIKSPDQIATWWECIIQPAMYEVGHRWAQGEISVGQEHLATAISQRVMAHFYPQILELPRMKGRVVVAASPGELHEIGARIVSDLLEMNGWDTYYTGANTPADSIVALLAQTQARFLCISTTLPTSLPAVAELIAQVRSAGLSPTPQILVGGQAYQFTPDRWRQMGADGFAHNARAGINYIEAAYKEGCLTLA
;
A
#
# COMPACT_ATOMS: atom_id res chain seq x y z
N MET A 1 -13.54 -9.83 6.93
CA MET A 1 -13.12 -10.11 8.31
C MET A 1 -14.34 -10.05 9.21
N ASP A 2 -14.40 -10.85 10.26
CA ASP A 2 -15.54 -10.89 11.17
C ASP A 2 -15.59 -9.59 12.01
N ARG A 3 -16.75 -8.90 11.95
CA ARG A 3 -17.01 -7.64 12.66
C ARG A 3 -16.82 -7.79 14.17
N PHE A 4 -17.06 -8.98 14.71
CA PHE A 4 -16.87 -9.27 16.13
C PHE A 4 -15.40 -9.09 16.54
N PHE A 5 -14.46 -9.69 15.81
CA PHE A 5 -13.04 -9.60 16.13
C PHE A 5 -12.45 -8.22 15.84
N THR A 6 -12.89 -7.56 14.76
CA THR A 6 -12.51 -6.16 14.50
C THR A 6 -12.97 -5.25 15.65
N TYR A 7 -14.18 -5.46 16.19
CA TYR A 7 -14.68 -4.72 17.34
C TYR A 7 -13.84 -4.95 18.60
N HIS A 8 -13.45 -6.20 18.88
CA HIS A 8 -12.60 -6.52 20.03
C HIS A 8 -11.22 -5.88 19.92
N LEU A 9 -10.57 -5.97 18.76
CA LEU A 9 -9.27 -5.32 18.54
C LEU A 9 -9.39 -3.79 18.64
N THR A 10 -10.47 -3.20 18.13
CA THR A 10 -10.74 -1.76 18.26
C THR A 10 -10.88 -1.36 19.73
N THR A 11 -11.63 -2.15 20.49
CA THR A 11 -11.85 -1.90 21.92
C THR A 11 -10.56 -2.04 22.71
N ALA A 12 -9.75 -3.06 22.42
CA ALA A 12 -8.46 -3.28 23.07
C ALA A 12 -7.50 -2.13 22.78
N LEU A 13 -7.36 -1.72 21.52
CA LEU A 13 -6.53 -0.57 21.14
C LEU A 13 -7.00 0.72 21.82
N ALA A 14 -8.30 1.01 21.80
CA ALA A 14 -8.87 2.21 22.44
C ALA A 14 -8.68 2.25 23.97
N ALA A 15 -8.47 1.09 24.61
CA ALA A 15 -8.22 0.99 26.05
C ALA A 15 -6.74 1.18 26.42
N VAL A 16 -5.83 1.18 25.44
CA VAL A 16 -4.43 1.53 25.67
C VAL A 16 -4.38 3.03 25.94
N ASP A 17 -3.74 3.44 27.04
CA ASP A 17 -3.54 4.84 27.38
C ASP A 17 -2.13 5.34 26.97
N ASP A 18 -1.88 6.63 27.13
CA ASP A 18 -0.61 7.25 26.70
C ASP A 18 0.57 6.76 27.56
N ASP A 19 0.33 6.47 28.85
CA ASP A 19 1.34 5.89 29.76
C ASP A 19 1.76 4.50 29.26
N ALA A 20 0.80 3.67 28.85
CA ALA A 20 1.08 2.35 28.28
C ALA A 20 1.85 2.44 26.95
N CYS A 21 1.52 3.42 26.09
CA CYS A 21 2.25 3.66 24.85
C CYS A 21 3.71 4.01 25.11
N GLU A 22 3.92 4.97 26.02
CA GLU A 22 5.26 5.40 26.40
C GLU A 22 6.04 4.25 27.04
N SER A 23 5.38 3.47 27.91
CA SER A 23 5.99 2.29 28.51
C SER A 23 6.44 1.28 27.45
N TYR A 24 5.60 0.97 26.45
CA TYR A 24 5.98 0.10 25.33
C TYR A 24 7.18 0.64 24.54
N ARG A 25 7.14 1.93 24.20
CA ARG A 25 8.16 2.61 23.40
C ARG A 25 9.51 2.61 24.11
N VAL A 26 9.55 2.93 25.40
CA VAL A 26 10.77 2.94 26.21
C VAL A 26 11.36 1.53 26.36
N HIS A 27 10.51 0.50 26.47
CA HIS A 27 10.95 -0.90 26.64
C HIS A 27 11.18 -1.64 25.32
N THR A 28 10.96 -1.01 24.17
CA THR A 28 11.11 -1.64 22.83
C THR A 28 12.45 -2.37 22.65
N PRO A 29 13.62 -1.81 23.03
CA PRO A 29 14.89 -2.54 22.93
C PRO A 29 14.93 -3.84 23.76
N LEU A 30 14.29 -3.86 24.93
CA LEU A 30 14.21 -5.04 25.80
C LEU A 30 13.24 -6.08 25.24
N LEU A 31 12.11 -5.64 24.68
CA LEU A 31 11.14 -6.51 24.05
C LEU A 31 11.73 -7.21 22.81
N ILE A 32 12.46 -6.47 21.96
CA ILE A 32 13.17 -7.04 20.80
C ILE A 32 14.18 -8.09 21.26
N ALA A 33 15.04 -7.75 22.23
CA ALA A 33 16.06 -8.67 22.74
C ALA A 33 15.44 -9.94 23.36
N TYR A 34 14.31 -9.79 24.04
CA TYR A 34 13.56 -10.92 24.59
C TYR A 34 13.00 -11.81 23.47
N ALA A 35 12.36 -11.23 22.46
CA ALA A 35 11.82 -12.00 21.34
C ALA A 35 12.92 -12.74 20.56
N ASP A 36 14.04 -12.07 20.29
CA ASP A 36 15.22 -12.67 19.65
C ASP A 36 15.74 -13.86 20.46
N GLN A 37 15.92 -13.68 21.78
CA GLN A 37 16.40 -14.73 22.66
C GLN A 37 15.43 -15.91 22.73
N GLN A 38 14.15 -15.65 22.99
CA GLN A 38 13.14 -16.69 23.11
C GLN A 38 13.02 -17.51 21.83
N MET A 39 13.07 -16.87 20.65
CA MET A 39 13.05 -17.57 19.37
C MET A 39 14.33 -18.39 19.13
N ALA A 40 15.51 -17.83 19.43
CA ALA A 40 16.79 -18.51 19.25
C ALA A 40 16.94 -19.76 20.14
N GLU A 41 16.35 -19.75 21.33
CA GLU A 41 16.41 -20.86 22.29
C GLU A 41 15.41 -22.00 22.00
N ARG A 42 14.50 -21.82 21.03
CA ARG A 42 13.49 -22.85 20.73
C ARG A 42 14.11 -24.09 20.10
N ALA A 43 13.79 -25.25 20.67
CA ALA A 43 14.19 -26.55 20.10
C ALA A 43 13.62 -26.80 18.69
N ASP A 44 12.46 -26.22 18.37
CA ASP A 44 11.77 -26.38 17.09
C ASP A 44 12.00 -25.19 16.12
N ILE A 45 12.98 -24.31 16.38
CA ILE A 45 13.20 -23.10 15.58
C ILE A 45 13.44 -23.42 14.10
N GLY A 46 14.22 -24.46 13.79
CA GLY A 46 14.48 -24.88 12.41
C GLY A 46 13.20 -25.29 11.68
N ASP A 47 12.26 -25.91 12.38
CA ASP A 47 10.95 -26.29 11.83
C ASP A 47 9.98 -25.09 11.78
N LEU A 48 10.29 -23.97 12.44
CA LEU A 48 9.46 -22.75 12.47
C LEU A 48 9.88 -21.76 11.38
N ILE A 49 11.19 -21.58 11.21
CA ILE A 49 11.74 -20.64 10.22
C ILE A 49 12.13 -21.36 8.92
N GLY A 50 12.09 -22.69 8.86
CA GLY A 50 12.45 -23.44 7.66
C GLY A 50 13.86 -23.10 7.16
N PRO A 51 14.05 -22.80 5.85
CA PRO A 51 15.36 -22.48 5.29
C PRO A 51 15.86 -21.05 5.61
N PHE A 52 15.08 -20.23 6.32
CA PHE A 52 15.42 -18.83 6.55
C PHE A 52 16.47 -18.67 7.66
N ALA A 53 17.34 -17.67 7.50
CA ALA A 53 18.32 -17.31 8.52
C ALA A 53 17.67 -16.55 9.69
N LEU A 54 18.18 -16.77 10.91
CA LEU A 54 17.78 -16.04 12.11
C LEU A 54 17.85 -14.51 11.94
N ASP A 55 18.82 -14.01 11.18
CA ASP A 55 18.97 -12.58 10.87
C ASP A 55 17.77 -11.95 10.16
N MET A 56 16.95 -12.76 9.47
CA MET A 56 15.70 -12.27 8.90
C MET A 56 14.68 -12.03 10.01
N LEU A 57 14.56 -12.99 10.93
CA LEU A 57 13.62 -12.91 12.06
C LEU A 57 13.96 -11.73 12.97
N TYR A 58 15.24 -11.49 13.26
CA TYR A 58 15.67 -10.36 14.09
C TYR A 58 15.33 -9.01 13.46
N ARG A 59 15.49 -8.88 12.14
CA ARG A 59 15.03 -7.66 11.44
C ARG A 59 13.51 -7.50 11.52
N GLN A 60 12.76 -8.59 11.46
CA GLN A 60 11.31 -8.56 11.60
C GLN A 60 10.88 -8.14 13.00
N HIS A 61 11.60 -8.55 14.04
CA HIS A 61 11.31 -8.12 15.41
C HIS A 61 11.48 -6.61 15.59
N ILE A 62 12.50 -6.01 14.95
CA ILE A 62 12.67 -4.55 14.92
C ILE A 62 11.49 -3.89 14.19
N GLU A 63 11.16 -4.36 12.98
CA GLU A 63 10.02 -3.85 12.19
C GLU A 63 8.69 -3.96 12.94
N HIS A 64 8.46 -5.07 13.64
CA HIS A 64 7.26 -5.31 14.45
C HIS A 64 7.18 -4.37 15.65
N ALA A 65 8.28 -4.15 16.37
CA ALA A 65 8.28 -3.29 17.53
C ALA A 65 7.95 -1.84 17.17
N ASP A 66 8.62 -1.32 16.13
CA ASP A 66 8.38 0.04 15.61
C ASP A 66 6.93 0.19 15.12
N PHE A 67 6.44 -0.83 14.42
CA PHE A 67 5.07 -0.83 13.92
C PHE A 67 4.04 -0.84 15.05
N MET A 68 4.21 -1.72 16.04
CA MET A 68 3.30 -1.81 17.18
C MET A 68 3.29 -0.53 18.01
N ALA A 69 4.45 0.10 18.25
CA ALA A 69 4.53 1.39 18.92
C ALA A 69 3.64 2.44 18.21
N ALA A 70 3.77 2.55 16.89
CA ALA A 70 2.95 3.46 16.09
C ALA A 70 1.45 3.10 16.12
N GLN A 71 1.09 1.82 16.06
CA GLN A 71 -0.32 1.41 16.07
C GLN A 71 -0.99 1.59 17.44
N LEU A 72 -0.23 1.41 18.52
CA LEU A 72 -0.70 1.73 19.85
C LEU A 72 -1.01 3.23 19.90
N GLU A 73 -0.04 4.11 19.63
CA GLU A 73 -0.24 5.57 19.65
C GLU A 73 -1.42 6.04 18.79
N LEU A 74 -1.52 5.53 17.56
CA LEU A 74 -2.58 5.89 16.61
C LEU A 74 -3.92 5.20 16.89
N ARG A 75 -3.97 4.23 17.81
CA ARG A 75 -5.14 3.36 18.07
C ARG A 75 -5.69 2.72 16.78
N GLY A 76 -4.78 2.40 15.85
CA GLY A 76 -5.09 2.17 14.44
C GLY A 76 -5.53 0.74 14.11
N THR A 77 -6.77 0.36 14.42
CA THR A 77 -7.28 -1.02 14.20
C THR A 77 -7.12 -1.51 12.77
N ASP A 78 -7.58 -0.72 11.80
CA ASP A 78 -7.56 -1.14 10.39
C ASP A 78 -6.13 -1.23 9.86
N ALA A 79 -5.21 -0.36 10.31
CA ALA A 79 -3.82 -0.37 9.87
C ALA A 79 -3.10 -1.59 10.44
N LEU A 80 -3.35 -1.91 11.72
CA LEU A 80 -2.90 -3.14 12.36
C LEU A 80 -3.39 -4.40 11.62
N ILE A 81 -4.70 -4.51 11.37
CA ILE A 81 -5.28 -5.64 10.62
C ILE A 81 -4.63 -5.78 9.25
N THR A 82 -4.47 -4.67 8.54
CA THR A 82 -3.98 -4.72 7.18
C THR A 82 -2.50 -5.10 7.12
N MET A 83 -1.69 -4.58 8.04
CA MET A 83 -0.28 -4.97 8.14
C MET A 83 -0.13 -6.43 8.56
N LEU A 84 -0.94 -6.90 9.51
CA LEU A 84 -0.95 -8.30 9.89
C LEU A 84 -1.31 -9.20 8.70
N ALA A 85 -2.34 -8.85 7.93
CA ALA A 85 -2.72 -9.59 6.74
C ALA A 85 -1.58 -9.62 5.70
N TRP A 86 -0.92 -8.48 5.50
CA TRP A 86 0.24 -8.37 4.60
C TRP A 86 1.44 -9.19 5.09
N GLY A 87 1.78 -9.12 6.38
CA GLY A 87 2.84 -9.91 7.01
C GLY A 87 2.56 -11.41 6.89
N TYR A 88 1.34 -11.84 7.23
CA TYR A 88 0.89 -13.22 7.03
C TYR A 88 1.06 -13.69 5.59
N ARG A 89 0.66 -12.87 4.63
CA ARG A 89 0.82 -13.15 3.20
C ARG A 89 2.29 -13.26 2.82
N LYS A 90 3.15 -12.33 3.23
CA LYS A 90 4.59 -12.33 2.96
C LYS A 90 5.25 -13.65 3.43
N HIS A 91 4.94 -14.11 4.63
CA HIS A 91 5.47 -15.39 5.13
C HIS A 91 4.87 -16.59 4.42
N PHE A 92 3.56 -16.59 4.18
CA PHE A 92 2.90 -17.66 3.44
C PHE A 92 3.51 -17.85 2.05
N LEU A 93 3.72 -16.76 1.32
CA LEU A 93 4.35 -16.77 0.00
C LEU A 93 5.82 -17.22 0.03
N ARG A 94 6.51 -16.97 1.14
CA ARG A 94 7.86 -17.46 1.44
C ARG A 94 7.92 -18.94 1.83
N GLY A 95 6.78 -19.63 1.92
CA GLY A 95 6.71 -21.02 2.34
C GLY A 95 6.96 -21.22 3.83
N LEU A 96 6.87 -20.16 4.64
CA LEU A 96 7.04 -20.27 6.09
C LEU A 96 5.83 -20.97 6.73
N PRO A 97 6.06 -21.87 7.70
CA PRO A 97 4.99 -22.50 8.48
C PRO A 97 4.08 -21.45 9.13
N SER A 98 2.77 -21.55 8.92
CA SER A 98 1.79 -20.62 9.53
C SER A 98 1.83 -20.59 11.06
N ARG A 99 2.33 -21.66 11.67
CA ARG A 99 2.46 -21.79 13.13
C ARG A 99 3.51 -20.84 13.73
N ILE A 100 4.38 -20.22 12.92
CA ILE A 100 5.34 -19.23 13.43
C ILE A 100 4.64 -18.00 14.01
N PHE A 101 3.52 -17.59 13.42
CA PHE A 101 2.80 -16.39 13.83
C PHE A 101 2.23 -16.43 15.26
N PRO A 102 1.44 -17.45 15.66
CA PRO A 102 0.94 -17.50 17.02
C PRO A 102 2.09 -17.65 18.04
N VAL A 103 3.17 -18.35 17.67
CA VAL A 103 4.37 -18.47 18.52
C VAL A 103 5.04 -17.11 18.72
N ASP A 104 5.24 -16.35 17.65
CA ASP A 104 5.85 -15.03 17.71
C ASP A 104 4.98 -14.06 18.52
N LEU A 105 3.68 -14.01 18.26
CA LEU A 105 2.74 -13.15 19.01
C LEU A 105 2.71 -13.49 20.51
N GLU A 106 2.74 -14.78 20.86
CA GLU A 106 2.80 -15.24 22.26
C GLU A 106 4.09 -14.75 22.93
N ILE A 107 5.24 -14.87 22.25
CA ILE A 107 6.53 -14.39 22.76
C ILE A 107 6.50 -12.87 23.00
N TRP A 108 5.93 -12.10 22.08
CA TRP A 108 5.76 -10.65 22.26
C TRP A 108 4.84 -10.33 23.44
N ARG A 109 3.72 -11.04 23.59
CA ARG A 109 2.79 -10.87 24.71
C ARG A 109 3.46 -11.18 26.05
N ASP A 110 4.28 -12.24 26.10
CA ASP A 110 5.04 -12.62 27.29
C ASP A 110 6.13 -11.61 27.62
N GLY A 111 6.83 -11.08 26.62
CA GLY A 111 7.80 -9.99 26.79
C GLY A 111 7.13 -8.74 27.36
N VAL A 112 5.94 -8.39 26.85
CA VAL A 112 5.13 -7.28 27.39
C VAL A 112 4.80 -7.53 28.86
N ALA A 113 4.36 -8.72 29.23
CA ALA A 113 4.06 -9.08 30.62
C ALA A 113 5.31 -9.10 31.52
N HIS A 114 6.49 -9.36 30.95
CA HIS A 114 7.75 -9.44 31.69
C HIS A 114 8.33 -8.06 32.01
N TYR A 115 8.29 -7.12 31.07
CA TYR A 115 9.01 -5.84 31.20
C TYR A 115 8.14 -4.63 31.55
N LEU A 116 6.86 -4.62 31.17
CA LEU A 116 5.99 -3.47 31.43
C LEU A 116 5.36 -3.57 32.82
N ASP A 117 4.95 -2.42 33.38
CA ASP A 117 4.18 -2.41 34.62
C ASP A 117 2.82 -3.13 34.42
N PRO A 118 2.21 -3.68 35.49
CA PRO A 118 1.02 -4.51 35.37
C PRO A 118 -0.17 -3.86 34.66
N ARG A 119 -0.31 -2.52 34.73
CA ARG A 119 -1.41 -1.81 34.07
C ARG A 119 -1.14 -1.73 32.58
N SER A 120 0.04 -1.27 32.17
CA SER A 120 0.43 -1.19 30.76
C SER A 120 0.48 -2.57 30.10
N ALA A 121 1.02 -3.57 30.80
CA ALA A 121 1.06 -4.95 30.35
C ALA A 121 -0.34 -5.53 30.10
N ALA A 122 -1.32 -5.25 30.97
CA ALA A 122 -2.69 -5.72 30.78
C ALA A 122 -3.35 -5.09 29.54
N GLN A 123 -3.14 -3.80 29.30
CA GLN A 123 -3.70 -3.10 28.15
C GLN A 123 -3.10 -3.60 26.83
N ILE A 124 -1.76 -3.64 26.73
CA ILE A 124 -1.07 -4.04 25.50
C ILE A 124 -1.16 -5.55 25.29
N GLY A 125 -1.10 -6.35 26.36
CA GLY A 125 -1.30 -7.79 26.29
C GLY A 125 -2.67 -8.17 25.72
N ALA A 126 -3.72 -7.39 26.00
CA ALA A 126 -5.03 -7.57 25.39
C ALA A 126 -5.02 -7.32 23.87
N VAL A 127 -4.19 -6.39 23.38
CA VAL A 127 -4.01 -6.16 21.93
C VAL A 127 -3.36 -7.37 21.27
N TYR A 128 -2.26 -7.89 21.84
CA TYR A 128 -1.61 -9.11 21.35
C TYR A 128 -2.55 -10.32 21.38
N GLN A 129 -3.33 -10.49 22.45
CA GLN A 129 -4.35 -11.53 22.52
C GLN A 129 -5.35 -11.44 21.36
N CYS A 130 -5.85 -10.23 21.06
CA CYS A 130 -6.76 -10.04 19.93
C CYS A 130 -6.08 -10.40 18.59
N MET A 131 -4.78 -10.15 18.43
CA MET A 131 -4.02 -10.51 17.24
C MET A 131 -3.85 -12.03 17.11
N GLU A 132 -3.61 -12.74 18.21
CA GLU A 132 -3.58 -14.21 18.26
C GLU A 132 -4.95 -14.78 17.86
N ASP A 133 -6.04 -14.25 18.43
CA ASP A 133 -7.40 -14.70 18.15
C ASP A 133 -7.79 -14.47 16.66
N LEU A 134 -7.21 -13.46 16.02
CA LEU A 134 -7.37 -13.16 14.60
C LEU A 134 -6.58 -14.08 13.67
N HIS A 135 -5.65 -14.90 14.18
CA HIS A 135 -4.73 -15.74 13.40
C HIS A 135 -5.43 -16.51 12.27
N GLY A 136 -6.51 -17.22 12.58
CA GLY A 136 -7.24 -18.04 11.60
C GLY A 136 -7.82 -17.21 10.44
N GLN A 137 -8.34 -16.01 10.72
CA GLN A 137 -8.89 -15.11 9.71
C GLN A 137 -7.79 -14.46 8.88
N LEU A 138 -6.69 -14.06 9.51
CA LEU A 138 -5.51 -13.50 8.83
C LEU A 138 -4.89 -14.54 7.89
N MET A 139 -4.84 -15.81 8.30
CA MET A 139 -4.40 -16.91 7.43
C MET A 139 -5.31 -17.11 6.22
N LEU A 140 -6.63 -17.06 6.39
CA LEU A 140 -7.58 -17.15 5.28
C LEU A 140 -7.43 -15.96 4.33
N LEU A 141 -7.29 -14.76 4.88
CA LEU A 141 -7.11 -13.52 4.12
C LEU A 141 -5.78 -13.52 3.35
N ALA A 142 -4.70 -13.97 3.98
CA ALA A 142 -3.38 -14.10 3.37
C ALA A 142 -3.36 -15.10 2.21
N LYS A 143 -4.15 -16.18 2.30
CA LYS A 143 -4.31 -17.20 1.24
C LYS A 143 -5.26 -16.78 0.13
N THR A 144 -6.04 -15.73 0.32
CA THR A 144 -6.98 -15.26 -0.69
C THR A 144 -6.17 -14.75 -1.89
N PRO A 145 -6.38 -15.29 -3.11
CA PRO A 145 -5.72 -14.79 -4.31
C PRO A 145 -5.94 -13.28 -4.42
N GLN A 146 -4.90 -12.54 -4.83
CA GLN A 146 -5.12 -11.15 -5.22
C GLN A 146 -5.82 -11.16 -6.57
N ASP A 147 -6.78 -10.26 -6.76
CA ASP A 147 -7.33 -10.00 -8.08
C ASP A 147 -6.18 -9.58 -8.99
N GLN A 148 -5.74 -10.51 -9.84
CA GLN A 148 -4.96 -10.16 -11.00
C GLN A 148 -5.93 -9.61 -12.03
N PRO A 149 -5.58 -8.50 -12.71
CA PRO A 149 -6.40 -8.03 -13.81
C PRO A 149 -6.58 -9.16 -14.81
N ASP A 150 -7.81 -9.32 -15.31
CA ASP A 150 -8.11 -10.26 -16.38
C ASP A 150 -7.47 -9.73 -17.67
N ILE A 151 -6.37 -10.36 -18.09
CA ILE A 151 -5.57 -9.93 -19.23
C ILE A 151 -5.98 -10.78 -20.41
N ALA A 152 -6.30 -10.16 -21.54
CA ALA A 152 -6.66 -10.89 -22.75
C ALA A 152 -5.53 -11.85 -23.19
N ASP A 153 -5.89 -13.04 -23.69
CA ASP A 153 -4.94 -14.07 -24.14
C ASP A 153 -3.86 -13.53 -25.08
N GLU A 154 -4.24 -12.63 -25.99
CA GLU A 154 -3.33 -11.99 -26.95
C GLU A 154 -2.25 -11.09 -26.33
N LEU A 155 -2.45 -10.60 -25.10
CA LEU A 155 -1.52 -9.74 -24.38
C LEU A 155 -0.50 -10.52 -23.54
N HIS A 156 -0.77 -11.80 -23.23
CA HIS A 156 0.10 -12.63 -22.41
C HIS A 156 1.54 -12.75 -22.94
N PRO A 157 1.79 -12.94 -24.25
CA PRO A 157 3.16 -12.98 -24.77
C PRO A 157 3.94 -11.67 -24.53
N TYR A 158 3.26 -10.52 -24.62
CA TYR A 158 3.87 -9.22 -24.34
C TYR A 158 4.17 -9.06 -22.85
N LEU A 159 3.23 -9.45 -21.98
CA LEU A 159 3.43 -9.43 -20.54
C LEU A 159 4.63 -10.27 -20.12
N GLN A 160 4.72 -11.51 -20.62
CA GLN A 160 5.82 -12.42 -20.29
C GLN A 160 7.17 -11.86 -20.75
N ARG A 161 7.25 -11.33 -21.98
CA ARG A 161 8.46 -10.70 -22.52
C ARG A 161 8.87 -9.47 -21.70
N TYR A 162 7.89 -8.62 -21.37
CA TYR A 162 8.13 -7.42 -20.59
C TYR A 162 8.60 -7.76 -19.17
N LEU A 163 7.89 -8.64 -18.47
CA LEU A 163 8.26 -9.11 -17.14
C LEU A 163 9.67 -9.74 -17.14
N ASN A 164 9.99 -10.59 -18.12
CA ASN A 164 11.33 -11.16 -18.23
C ASN A 164 12.39 -10.06 -18.39
N ALA A 165 12.12 -9.04 -19.22
CA ALA A 165 13.01 -7.90 -19.37
C ALA A 165 13.19 -7.11 -18.07
N LEU A 166 12.16 -7.00 -17.21
CA LEU A 166 12.30 -6.39 -15.88
C LEU A 166 13.17 -7.24 -14.94
N LEU A 167 12.99 -8.57 -14.96
CA LEU A 167 13.71 -9.50 -14.08
C LEU A 167 15.17 -9.75 -14.50
N THR A 168 15.47 -9.68 -15.81
CA THR A 168 16.84 -9.77 -16.38
C THR A 168 17.45 -8.39 -16.68
N PRO A 169 17.08 -7.38 -15.90
CA PRO A 169 17.05 -5.93 -16.21
C PRO A 169 17.55 -5.50 -17.60
N ASP A 170 16.78 -5.80 -18.65
CA ASP A 170 17.06 -5.46 -20.04
C ASP A 170 16.12 -4.34 -20.53
N MET A 171 16.60 -3.10 -20.41
CA MET A 171 15.89 -1.89 -20.88
C MET A 171 15.54 -1.97 -22.38
N ARG A 172 16.41 -2.57 -23.20
CA ARG A 172 16.20 -2.64 -24.66
C ARG A 172 15.08 -3.62 -24.97
N ALA A 173 15.07 -4.79 -24.35
CA ALA A 173 14.00 -5.77 -24.52
C ALA A 173 12.64 -5.22 -24.04
N ALA A 174 12.63 -4.47 -22.93
CA ALA A 174 11.43 -3.82 -22.41
C ALA A 174 10.85 -2.81 -23.40
N LEU A 175 11.68 -1.93 -23.99
CA LEU A 175 11.26 -0.99 -25.02
C LEU A 175 10.79 -1.69 -26.29
N LEU A 176 11.52 -2.70 -26.77
CA LEU A 176 11.14 -3.44 -27.98
C LEU A 176 9.77 -4.10 -27.83
N ALA A 177 9.47 -4.68 -26.65
CA ALA A 177 8.16 -5.26 -26.39
C ALA A 177 7.05 -4.20 -26.43
N ALA A 178 7.29 -3.01 -25.85
CA ALA A 178 6.33 -1.92 -25.85
C ALA A 178 6.15 -1.29 -27.24
N ASP A 179 7.24 -1.00 -27.95
CA ASP A 179 7.23 -0.46 -29.32
C ASP A 179 6.54 -1.39 -30.30
N GLU A 180 6.62 -2.72 -30.12
CA GLU A 180 5.95 -3.70 -30.97
C GLU A 180 4.42 -3.59 -30.86
N TYR A 181 3.89 -3.33 -29.66
CA TYR A 181 2.46 -3.24 -29.40
C TYR A 181 1.89 -1.83 -29.62
N ILE A 182 2.54 -0.80 -29.07
CA ILE A 182 2.03 0.57 -29.02
C ILE A 182 2.30 1.26 -30.37
N LYS A 183 1.25 1.41 -31.17
CA LYS A 183 1.22 2.13 -32.45
C LYS A 183 0.35 3.38 -32.43
N SER A 184 -0.49 3.54 -31.42
CA SER A 184 -1.38 4.67 -31.24
C SER A 184 -1.60 5.01 -29.75
N PRO A 185 -2.02 6.24 -29.42
CA PRO A 185 -2.23 6.65 -28.03
C PRO A 185 -3.22 5.77 -27.26
N ASP A 186 -4.28 5.26 -27.88
CA ASP A 186 -5.26 4.39 -27.23
C ASP A 186 -4.66 3.08 -26.71
N GLN A 187 -3.59 2.58 -27.35
CA GLN A 187 -2.89 1.36 -26.93
C GLN A 187 -1.97 1.59 -25.74
N ILE A 188 -1.57 2.84 -25.45
CA ILE A 188 -0.77 3.18 -24.26
C ILE A 188 -1.56 2.82 -23.00
N ALA A 189 -2.85 3.15 -22.96
CA ALA A 189 -3.71 2.83 -21.83
C ALA A 189 -3.75 1.33 -21.56
N THR A 190 -3.93 0.53 -22.61
CA THR A 190 -3.92 -0.93 -22.51
C THR A 190 -2.56 -1.45 -22.04
N TRP A 191 -1.45 -0.89 -22.54
CA TRP A 191 -0.12 -1.30 -22.07
C TRP A 191 0.09 -0.97 -20.58
N TRP A 192 -0.39 0.18 -20.10
CA TRP A 192 -0.21 0.59 -18.71
C TRP A 192 -0.98 -0.33 -17.77
N GLU A 193 -2.25 -0.58 -18.08
CA GLU A 193 -3.17 -1.37 -17.24
C GLU A 193 -2.95 -2.88 -17.35
N CYS A 194 -2.62 -3.38 -18.56
CA CYS A 194 -2.53 -4.83 -18.81
C CYS A 194 -1.10 -5.37 -18.90
N ILE A 195 -0.08 -4.53 -18.99
CA ILE A 195 1.33 -4.98 -19.09
C ILE A 195 2.19 -4.42 -17.95
N ILE A 196 2.26 -3.08 -17.79
CA ILE A 196 3.07 -2.47 -16.73
C ILE A 196 2.53 -2.82 -15.34
N GLN A 197 1.27 -2.54 -15.07
CA GLN A 197 0.67 -2.81 -13.77
C GLN A 197 0.80 -4.29 -13.34
N PRO A 198 0.46 -5.28 -14.18
CA PRO A 198 0.57 -6.69 -13.80
C PRO A 198 2.02 -7.16 -13.66
N ALA A 199 2.93 -6.68 -14.52
CA ALA A 199 4.35 -6.98 -14.38
C ALA A 199 4.92 -6.42 -13.07
N MET A 200 4.55 -5.20 -12.69
CA MET A 200 4.99 -4.60 -11.42
C MET A 200 4.39 -5.29 -10.19
N TYR A 201 3.15 -5.80 -10.30
CA TYR A 201 2.56 -6.63 -9.24
C TYR A 201 3.34 -7.94 -9.06
N GLU A 202 3.72 -8.59 -10.15
CA GLU A 202 4.54 -9.81 -10.13
C GLU A 202 5.97 -9.56 -9.63
N VAL A 203 6.59 -8.43 -10.01
CA VAL A 203 7.87 -7.99 -9.42
C VAL A 203 7.73 -7.82 -7.91
N GLY A 204 6.68 -7.13 -7.44
CA GLY A 204 6.39 -6.98 -6.02
C GLY A 204 6.13 -8.33 -5.32
N HIS A 205 5.47 -9.27 -5.98
CA HIS A 205 5.23 -10.62 -5.50
C HIS A 205 6.52 -11.40 -5.27
N ARG A 206 7.41 -11.41 -6.28
CA ARG A 206 8.73 -12.07 -6.22
C ARG A 206 9.63 -11.45 -5.17
N TRP A 207 9.59 -10.13 -5.01
CA TRP A 207 10.29 -9.44 -3.93
C TRP A 207 9.74 -9.85 -2.56
N ALA A 208 8.41 -9.90 -2.41
CA ALA A 208 7.77 -10.34 -1.18
C ALA A 208 8.15 -11.80 -0.86
N GLN A 209 8.31 -12.66 -1.85
CA GLN A 209 8.80 -14.05 -1.73
C GLN A 209 10.31 -14.15 -1.44
N GLY A 210 11.07 -13.07 -1.62
CA GLY A 210 12.52 -13.09 -1.49
C GLY A 210 13.25 -13.71 -2.70
N GLU A 211 12.56 -13.91 -3.82
CA GLU A 211 13.15 -14.40 -5.06
C GLU A 211 14.02 -13.34 -5.76
N ILE A 212 13.68 -12.06 -5.54
CA ILE A 212 14.45 -10.91 -6.01
C ILE A 212 14.77 -9.95 -4.85
N SER A 213 15.93 -9.30 -4.94
CA SER A 213 16.36 -8.27 -4.00
C SER A 213 15.62 -6.94 -4.21
N VAL A 214 15.66 -6.07 -3.21
CA VAL A 214 15.15 -4.69 -3.32
C VAL A 214 15.84 -3.91 -4.46
N GLY A 215 17.13 -4.17 -4.72
CA GLY A 215 17.86 -3.54 -5.83
C GLY A 215 17.32 -3.96 -7.21
N GLN A 216 16.89 -5.22 -7.35
CA GLN A 216 16.26 -5.71 -8.57
C GLN A 216 14.85 -5.15 -8.75
N GLU A 217 14.08 -5.02 -7.68
CA GLU A 217 12.76 -4.36 -7.71
C GLU A 217 12.89 -2.87 -8.13
N HIS A 218 13.80 -2.11 -7.51
CA HIS A 218 14.07 -0.72 -7.91
C HIS A 218 14.47 -0.60 -9.38
N LEU A 219 15.25 -1.56 -9.89
CA LEU A 219 15.68 -1.56 -11.28
C LEU A 219 14.51 -1.85 -12.25
N ALA A 220 13.61 -2.76 -11.89
CA ALA A 220 12.37 -3.01 -12.63
C ALA A 220 11.47 -1.76 -12.65
N THR A 221 11.33 -1.07 -11.51
CA THR A 221 10.62 0.22 -11.42
C THR A 221 11.25 1.27 -12.33
N ALA A 222 12.58 1.42 -12.31
CA ALA A 222 13.30 2.38 -13.15
C ALA A 222 13.19 2.08 -14.66
N ILE A 223 13.19 0.80 -15.06
CA ILE A 223 12.94 0.41 -16.45
C ILE A 223 11.51 0.80 -16.86
N SER A 224 10.52 0.51 -16.01
CA SER A 224 9.13 0.86 -16.27
C SER A 224 8.92 2.37 -16.42
N GLN A 225 9.49 3.17 -15.53
CA GLN A 225 9.47 4.64 -15.64
C GLN A 225 10.04 5.14 -16.98
N ARG A 226 11.15 4.55 -17.44
CA ARG A 226 11.78 4.93 -18.73
C ARG A 226 10.92 4.53 -19.93
N VAL A 227 10.26 3.37 -19.87
CA VAL A 227 9.28 2.97 -20.89
C VAL A 227 8.11 3.94 -20.90
N MET A 228 7.59 4.33 -19.73
CA MET A 228 6.51 5.30 -19.64
C MET A 228 6.91 6.67 -20.21
N ALA A 229 8.11 7.14 -19.86
CA ALA A 229 8.65 8.40 -20.37
C ALA A 229 8.87 8.39 -21.90
N HIS A 230 9.24 7.24 -22.48
CA HIS A 230 9.43 7.09 -23.94
C HIS A 230 8.14 7.34 -24.73
N PHE A 231 6.98 6.92 -24.19
CA PHE A 231 5.68 7.12 -24.85
C PHE A 231 4.96 8.40 -24.44
N TYR A 232 5.39 9.06 -23.36
CA TYR A 232 4.75 10.29 -22.85
C TYR A 232 4.55 11.42 -23.89
N PRO A 233 5.45 11.66 -24.86
CA PRO A 233 5.20 12.66 -25.91
C PRO A 233 3.89 12.46 -26.67
N GLN A 234 3.45 11.22 -26.89
CA GLN A 234 2.18 10.94 -27.57
C GLN A 234 0.96 11.32 -26.72
N ILE A 235 1.09 11.30 -25.40
CA ILE A 235 0.05 11.75 -24.46
C ILE A 235 0.01 13.28 -24.40
N LEU A 236 1.19 13.93 -24.39
CA LEU A 236 1.32 15.38 -24.34
C LEU A 236 0.66 16.09 -25.53
N GLU A 237 0.60 15.45 -26.69
CA GLU A 237 -0.04 16.00 -27.90
C GLU A 237 -1.57 15.99 -27.84
N LEU A 238 -2.17 15.28 -26.89
CA LEU A 238 -3.63 15.19 -26.72
C LEU A 238 -4.19 16.47 -26.07
N PRO A 239 -5.39 16.94 -26.48
CA PRO A 239 -5.97 18.17 -25.95
C PRO A 239 -6.47 18.01 -24.50
N ARG A 240 -6.12 18.96 -23.64
CA ARG A 240 -6.50 18.99 -22.21
C ARG A 240 -7.47 20.13 -21.92
N MET A 241 -8.77 19.83 -21.92
CA MET A 241 -9.85 20.83 -21.90
C MET A 241 -10.82 20.69 -20.72
N LYS A 242 -10.71 19.64 -19.88
CA LYS A 242 -11.71 19.31 -18.85
C LYS A 242 -11.44 19.94 -17.47
N GLY A 243 -10.30 20.60 -17.30
CA GLY A 243 -9.88 21.20 -16.04
C GLY A 243 -8.67 20.47 -15.42
N ARG A 244 -8.36 20.81 -14.16
CA ARG A 244 -7.12 20.40 -13.51
C ARG A 244 -7.33 19.34 -12.44
N VAL A 245 -6.40 18.39 -12.36
CA VAL A 245 -6.37 17.31 -11.36
C VAL A 245 -4.99 17.23 -10.74
N VAL A 246 -4.88 17.11 -9.42
CA VAL A 246 -3.62 16.73 -8.76
C VAL A 246 -3.62 15.21 -8.56
N VAL A 247 -2.51 14.55 -8.92
CA VAL A 247 -2.33 13.11 -8.73
C VAL A 247 -1.04 12.87 -7.96
N ALA A 248 -1.12 12.11 -6.86
CA ALA A 248 0.01 11.86 -5.98
C ALA A 248 0.04 10.40 -5.50
N ALA A 249 1.25 9.88 -5.27
CA ALA A 249 1.40 8.78 -4.32
C ALA A 249 1.14 9.30 -2.90
N SER A 250 0.80 8.40 -1.98
CA SER A 250 0.55 8.79 -0.58
C SER A 250 1.81 9.39 0.05
N PRO A 251 1.70 10.41 0.92
CA PRO A 251 2.86 10.93 1.66
C PRO A 251 3.57 9.79 2.41
N GLY A 252 4.90 9.78 2.38
CA GLY A 252 5.72 8.69 2.92
C GLY A 252 5.93 7.49 1.98
N GLU A 253 5.24 7.38 0.85
CA GLU A 253 5.42 6.27 -0.09
C GLU A 253 6.35 6.57 -1.26
N LEU A 254 7.18 5.58 -1.59
CA LEU A 254 8.02 5.57 -2.79
C LEU A 254 7.33 4.91 -4.00
N HIS A 255 6.19 4.24 -3.80
CA HIS A 255 5.49 3.48 -4.82
C HIS A 255 4.62 4.38 -5.70
N GLU A 256 5.15 4.82 -6.83
CA GLU A 256 4.54 5.89 -7.63
C GLU A 256 3.97 5.47 -8.99
N ILE A 257 4.31 4.28 -9.50
CA ILE A 257 3.83 3.78 -10.80
C ILE A 257 2.31 3.81 -10.92
N GLY A 258 1.58 3.42 -9.86
CA GLY A 258 0.11 3.47 -9.86
C GLY A 258 -0.45 4.89 -10.00
N ALA A 259 0.15 5.86 -9.30
CA ALA A 259 -0.21 7.28 -9.44
C ALA A 259 0.13 7.80 -10.84
N ARG A 260 1.27 7.39 -11.39
CA ARG A 260 1.68 7.77 -12.76
C ARG A 260 0.71 7.22 -13.80
N ILE A 261 0.28 5.96 -13.69
CA ILE A 261 -0.73 5.37 -14.59
C ILE A 261 -2.02 6.19 -14.55
N VAL A 262 -2.52 6.52 -13.37
CA VAL A 262 -3.75 7.33 -13.23
C VAL A 262 -3.57 8.71 -13.86
N SER A 263 -2.43 9.37 -13.65
CA SER A 263 -2.14 10.67 -14.26
C SER A 263 -2.15 10.59 -15.79
N ASP A 264 -1.38 9.67 -16.37
CA ASP A 264 -1.28 9.51 -17.82
C ASP A 264 -2.65 9.23 -18.44
N LEU A 265 -3.46 8.34 -17.83
CA LEU A 265 -4.82 8.06 -18.30
C LEU A 265 -5.76 9.25 -18.18
N LEU A 266 -5.65 10.08 -17.14
CA LEU A 266 -6.43 11.31 -17.01
C LEU A 266 -6.07 12.31 -18.11
N GLU A 267 -4.78 12.49 -18.41
CA GLU A 267 -4.33 13.34 -19.52
C GLU A 267 -4.88 12.84 -20.86
N MET A 268 -4.82 11.53 -21.11
CA MET A 268 -5.40 10.91 -22.31
C MET A 268 -6.92 11.12 -22.41
N ASN A 269 -7.58 11.33 -21.28
CA ASN A 269 -9.02 11.65 -21.21
C ASN A 269 -9.29 13.16 -21.17
N GLY A 270 -8.29 14.00 -21.42
CA GLY A 270 -8.43 15.45 -21.61
C GLY A 270 -8.38 16.29 -20.33
N TRP A 271 -7.82 15.76 -19.25
CA TRP A 271 -7.53 16.49 -18.01
C TRP A 271 -6.12 17.08 -18.02
N ASP A 272 -5.95 18.23 -17.36
CA ASP A 272 -4.64 18.80 -17.06
C ASP A 272 -4.15 18.30 -15.70
N THR A 273 -3.23 17.34 -15.70
CA THR A 273 -2.78 16.70 -14.47
C THR A 273 -1.50 17.33 -13.93
N TYR A 274 -1.45 17.50 -12.62
CA TYR A 274 -0.26 17.85 -11.85
C TYR A 274 0.15 16.61 -11.07
N TYR A 275 1.05 15.83 -11.67
CA TYR A 275 1.60 14.64 -11.08
C TYR A 275 2.79 14.96 -10.19
N THR A 276 2.71 14.68 -8.88
CA THR A 276 3.72 15.12 -7.91
C THR A 276 4.79 14.07 -7.60
N GLY A 277 4.68 12.86 -8.14
CA GLY A 277 5.66 11.80 -7.89
C GLY A 277 5.43 11.04 -6.58
N ALA A 278 6.50 10.38 -6.14
CA ALA A 278 6.62 9.71 -4.85
C ALA A 278 6.80 10.70 -3.70
N ASN A 279 6.30 10.33 -2.51
CA ASN A 279 6.61 10.96 -1.22
C ASN A 279 6.53 12.50 -1.21
N THR A 280 5.50 13.07 -1.84
CA THR A 280 5.25 14.51 -1.75
C THR A 280 4.67 14.85 -0.37
N PRO A 281 5.24 15.82 0.36
CA PRO A 281 4.70 16.27 1.64
C PRO A 281 3.25 16.78 1.53
N ALA A 282 2.44 16.54 2.57
CA ALA A 282 1.01 16.88 2.56
C ALA A 282 0.76 18.38 2.41
N ASP A 283 1.54 19.22 3.09
CA ASP A 283 1.48 20.68 3.01
C ASP A 283 1.75 21.19 1.58
N SER A 284 2.69 20.55 0.87
CA SER A 284 3.03 20.85 -0.51
C SER A 284 1.92 20.45 -1.47
N ILE A 285 1.23 19.32 -1.24
CA ILE A 285 0.04 18.92 -2.00
C ILE A 285 -1.09 19.95 -1.79
N VAL A 286 -1.35 20.37 -0.55
CA VAL A 286 -2.37 21.39 -0.23
C VAL A 286 -2.05 22.72 -0.91
N ALA A 287 -0.79 23.16 -0.86
CA ALA A 287 -0.35 24.38 -1.53
C ALA A 287 -0.54 24.29 -3.05
N LEU A 288 -0.22 23.14 -3.65
CA LEU A 288 -0.42 22.91 -5.08
C LEU A 288 -1.90 22.93 -5.47
N LEU A 289 -2.77 22.32 -4.67
CA LEU A 289 -4.23 22.37 -4.88
C LEU A 289 -4.75 23.82 -4.86
N ALA A 290 -4.26 24.64 -3.92
CA ALA A 290 -4.60 26.05 -3.86
C ALA A 290 -4.13 26.83 -5.09
N GLN A 291 -2.89 26.62 -5.53
CA GLN A 291 -2.29 27.31 -6.68
C GLN A 291 -2.97 26.92 -8.00
N THR A 292 -3.22 25.62 -8.19
CA THR A 292 -3.76 25.08 -9.43
C THR A 292 -5.27 25.17 -9.50
N GLN A 293 -5.96 25.35 -8.37
CA GLN A 293 -7.43 25.31 -8.31
C GLN A 293 -7.97 24.00 -8.88
N ALA A 294 -7.25 22.89 -8.64
CA ALA A 294 -7.62 21.58 -9.16
C ALA A 294 -8.96 21.13 -8.60
N ARG A 295 -9.78 20.53 -9.47
CA ARG A 295 -11.13 20.06 -9.11
C ARG A 295 -11.09 18.71 -8.41
N PHE A 296 -10.04 17.93 -8.65
CA PHE A 296 -9.86 16.61 -8.09
C PHE A 296 -8.46 16.44 -7.51
N LEU A 297 -8.37 15.67 -6.43
CA LEU A 297 -7.15 15.09 -5.88
C LEU A 297 -7.27 13.56 -5.98
N CYS A 298 -6.34 12.92 -6.68
CA CYS A 298 -6.24 11.46 -6.75
C CYS A 298 -5.04 10.99 -5.92
N ILE A 299 -5.28 10.08 -4.97
CA ILE A 299 -4.22 9.53 -4.12
C ILE A 299 -4.10 8.03 -4.36
N SER A 300 -2.93 7.59 -4.81
CA SER A 300 -2.58 6.17 -4.90
C SER A 300 -1.85 5.73 -3.63
N THR A 301 -2.32 4.65 -3.01
CA THR A 301 -1.72 4.08 -1.79
C THR A 301 -1.41 2.61 -2.01
N THR A 302 -0.13 2.24 -1.91
CA THR A 302 0.32 0.86 -2.10
C THR A 302 0.41 0.13 -0.77
N LEU A 303 0.99 0.78 0.24
CA LEU A 303 1.24 0.18 1.54
C LEU A 303 0.16 0.57 2.55
N PRO A 304 -0.41 -0.39 3.26
CA PRO A 304 -1.39 -0.12 4.31
C PRO A 304 -0.90 0.80 5.44
N THR A 305 0.41 0.78 5.73
CA THR A 305 1.07 1.67 6.70
C THR A 305 0.93 3.14 6.36
N SER A 306 0.64 3.49 5.12
CA SER A 306 0.53 4.87 4.67
C SER A 306 -0.88 5.43 4.80
N LEU A 307 -1.88 4.58 5.11
CA LEU A 307 -3.28 5.00 5.26
C LEU A 307 -3.48 6.09 6.33
N PRO A 308 -2.77 6.10 7.48
CA PRO A 308 -2.81 7.23 8.41
C PRO A 308 -2.37 8.55 7.78
N ALA A 309 -1.28 8.56 7.00
CA ALA A 309 -0.79 9.76 6.32
C ALA A 309 -1.78 10.25 5.23
N VAL A 310 -2.51 9.34 4.59
CA VAL A 310 -3.60 9.69 3.67
C VAL A 310 -4.75 10.37 4.41
N ALA A 311 -5.16 9.83 5.56
CA ALA A 311 -6.21 10.45 6.38
C ALA A 311 -5.82 11.86 6.86
N GLU A 312 -4.55 12.03 7.26
CA GLU A 312 -4.02 13.35 7.63
C GLU A 312 -4.04 14.33 6.46
N LEU A 313 -3.58 13.91 5.27
CA LEU A 313 -3.65 14.73 4.06
C LEU A 313 -5.09 15.15 3.74
N ILE A 314 -6.05 14.22 3.82
CA ILE A 314 -7.47 14.54 3.59
C ILE A 314 -7.94 15.58 4.61
N ALA A 315 -7.66 15.40 5.89
CA ALA A 315 -8.03 16.35 6.94
C ALA A 315 -7.43 17.75 6.71
N GLN A 316 -6.17 17.82 6.27
CA GLN A 316 -5.51 19.09 5.92
C GLN A 316 -6.19 19.75 4.72
N VAL A 317 -6.49 19.01 3.65
CA VAL A 317 -7.21 19.52 2.47
C VAL A 317 -8.58 20.08 2.84
N ARG A 318 -9.34 19.38 3.72
CA ARG A 318 -10.65 19.86 4.19
C ARG A 318 -10.55 21.12 5.05
N SER A 319 -9.48 21.23 5.85
CA SER A 319 -9.27 22.37 6.76
C SER A 319 -8.71 23.60 6.07
N ALA A 320 -8.11 23.45 4.87
CA ALA A 320 -7.44 24.52 4.15
C ALA A 320 -8.38 25.58 3.53
N GLY A 321 -9.69 25.35 3.52
CA GLY A 321 -10.67 26.33 2.99
C GLY A 321 -10.50 26.60 1.49
N LEU A 322 -10.09 25.60 0.72
CA LEU A 322 -9.89 25.71 -0.73
C LEU A 322 -11.21 26.00 -1.45
N SER A 323 -11.15 26.85 -2.48
CA SER A 323 -12.28 27.16 -3.35
C SER A 323 -11.81 27.08 -4.80
N PRO A 324 -12.29 26.15 -5.63
CA PRO A 324 -13.24 25.09 -5.26
C PRO A 324 -12.60 24.08 -4.29
N THR A 325 -13.42 23.49 -3.42
CA THR A 325 -12.99 22.33 -2.61
C THR A 325 -12.79 21.14 -3.56
N PRO A 326 -11.60 20.54 -3.63
CA PRO A 326 -11.37 19.41 -4.52
C PRO A 326 -12.14 18.18 -4.03
N GLN A 327 -12.68 17.41 -4.98
CA GLN A 327 -13.13 16.06 -4.69
C GLN A 327 -11.91 15.14 -4.57
N ILE A 328 -11.87 14.30 -3.54
CA ILE A 328 -10.76 13.41 -3.23
C ILE A 328 -11.14 11.98 -3.57
N LEU A 329 -10.42 11.42 -4.54
CA LEU A 329 -10.53 10.02 -4.94
C LEU A 329 -9.30 9.25 -4.46
N VAL A 330 -9.52 8.13 -3.79
CA VAL A 330 -8.41 7.26 -3.33
C VAL A 330 -8.44 5.90 -4.03
N GLY A 331 -7.28 5.26 -4.15
CA GLY A 331 -7.16 3.92 -4.72
C GLY A 331 -5.80 3.31 -4.44
N GLY A 332 -5.54 2.13 -5.02
CA GLY A 332 -4.30 1.39 -4.85
C GLY A 332 -4.44 0.16 -3.94
N GLN A 333 -3.36 -0.62 -3.83
CA GLN A 333 -3.38 -1.95 -3.22
C GLN A 333 -3.68 -1.93 -1.71
N ALA A 334 -3.40 -0.83 -1.01
CA ALA A 334 -3.63 -0.72 0.43
C ALA A 334 -5.10 -0.92 0.83
N TYR A 335 -6.04 -0.67 -0.09
CA TYR A 335 -7.47 -0.76 0.15
C TYR A 335 -8.06 -2.16 -0.07
N GLN A 336 -7.29 -3.13 -0.60
CA GLN A 336 -7.78 -4.47 -0.92
C GLN A 336 -8.32 -5.22 0.31
N PHE A 337 -7.67 -5.05 1.46
CA PHE A 337 -8.07 -5.71 2.70
C PHE A 337 -9.06 -4.87 3.53
N THR A 338 -9.19 -3.57 3.21
CA THR A 338 -10.04 -2.61 3.94
C THR A 338 -10.87 -1.74 2.97
N PRO A 339 -11.76 -2.34 2.15
CA PRO A 339 -12.41 -1.65 1.03
C PRO A 339 -13.36 -0.52 1.42
N ASP A 340 -13.77 -0.43 2.69
CA ASP A 340 -14.65 0.63 3.20
C ASP A 340 -13.89 1.77 3.90
N ARG A 341 -12.57 1.66 4.08
CA ARG A 341 -11.78 2.58 4.92
C ARG A 341 -11.71 4.00 4.36
N TRP A 342 -11.75 4.14 3.04
CA TRP A 342 -11.77 5.45 2.38
C TRP A 342 -12.90 6.37 2.90
N ARG A 343 -14.06 5.81 3.27
CA ARG A 343 -15.18 6.58 3.83
C ARG A 343 -14.84 7.17 5.19
N GLN A 344 -14.18 6.38 6.05
CA GLN A 344 -13.79 6.81 7.39
C GLN A 344 -12.71 7.90 7.34
N MET A 345 -11.86 7.87 6.31
CA MET A 345 -10.82 8.89 6.08
C MET A 345 -11.37 10.19 5.48
N GLY A 346 -12.65 10.24 5.08
CA GLY A 346 -13.27 11.45 4.52
C GLY A 346 -12.99 11.69 3.02
N ALA A 347 -12.58 10.65 2.29
CA ALA A 347 -12.50 10.69 0.84
C ALA A 347 -13.91 10.68 0.21
N ASP A 348 -14.07 11.28 -0.97
CA ASP A 348 -15.35 11.36 -1.68
C ASP A 348 -15.65 10.10 -2.51
N GLY A 349 -14.59 9.39 -2.93
CA GLY A 349 -14.73 8.16 -3.70
C GLY A 349 -13.56 7.20 -3.56
N PHE A 350 -13.77 5.98 -4.04
CA PHE A 350 -12.77 4.92 -4.14
C PHE A 350 -12.78 4.28 -5.52
N ALA A 351 -11.60 4.01 -6.06
CA ALA A 351 -11.41 3.30 -7.31
C ALA A 351 -10.51 2.06 -7.12
N HIS A 352 -11.01 0.90 -7.56
CA HIS A 352 -10.30 -0.38 -7.48
C HIS A 352 -9.25 -0.57 -8.59
N ASN A 353 -9.33 0.21 -9.66
CA ASN A 353 -8.33 0.28 -10.73
C ASN A 353 -8.36 1.67 -11.38
N ALA A 354 -7.39 1.93 -12.27
CA ALA A 354 -7.24 3.23 -12.90
C ALA A 354 -8.47 3.59 -13.76
N ARG A 355 -8.97 2.67 -14.60
CA ARG A 355 -10.20 2.84 -15.39
C ARG A 355 -11.42 3.27 -14.56
N ALA A 356 -11.67 2.62 -13.43
CA ALA A 356 -12.76 2.96 -12.53
C ALA A 356 -12.61 4.37 -11.96
N GLY A 357 -11.36 4.79 -11.67
CA GLY A 357 -11.07 6.15 -11.23
C GLY A 357 -11.34 7.20 -12.30
N ILE A 358 -10.94 6.95 -13.55
CA ILE A 358 -11.29 7.81 -14.68
C ILE A 358 -12.81 7.93 -14.81
N ASN A 359 -13.53 6.80 -14.76
CA ASN A 359 -14.99 6.79 -14.88
C ASN A 359 -15.67 7.59 -13.77
N TYR A 360 -15.17 7.50 -12.53
CA TYR A 360 -15.64 8.31 -11.41
C TYR A 360 -15.49 9.81 -11.69
N ILE A 361 -14.30 10.23 -12.12
CA ILE A 361 -13.99 11.64 -12.42
C ILE A 361 -14.84 12.16 -13.59
N GLU A 362 -15.01 11.37 -14.64
CA GLU A 362 -15.84 11.72 -15.79
C GLU A 362 -17.32 11.86 -15.42
N ALA A 363 -17.84 11.01 -14.53
CA ALA A 363 -19.20 11.12 -14.03
C ALA A 363 -19.39 12.40 -13.18
N ALA A 364 -18.50 12.63 -12.21
CA ALA A 364 -18.51 13.83 -11.38
C ALA A 364 -18.34 15.11 -12.19
N TYR A 365 -17.52 15.09 -13.24
CA TYR A 365 -17.35 16.20 -14.18
C TYR A 365 -18.68 16.57 -14.86
N LYS A 366 -19.36 15.58 -15.45
CA LYS A 366 -20.64 15.76 -16.15
C LYS A 366 -21.74 16.30 -15.23
N GLU A 367 -21.85 15.80 -14.01
CA GLU A 367 -22.82 16.29 -13.01
C GLU A 367 -22.57 17.77 -12.65
N GLY A 368 -21.31 18.17 -12.49
CA GLY A 368 -20.96 19.57 -12.24
C GLY A 368 -21.23 20.49 -13.43
N CYS A 369 -21.13 19.99 -14.67
CA CYS A 369 -21.52 20.77 -15.85
C CYS A 369 -23.04 20.96 -15.95
N LEU A 370 -23.83 19.97 -15.52
CA LEU A 370 -25.30 20.03 -15.52
C LEU A 370 -25.87 20.93 -14.41
N THR A 371 -25.11 21.19 -13.34
CA THR A 371 -25.53 22.07 -12.23
C THR A 371 -25.15 23.53 -12.44
N LEU A 372 -24.34 23.84 -13.45
CA LEU A 372 -23.91 25.18 -13.83
C LEU A 372 -24.59 25.70 -15.12
N ALA A 373 -25.35 24.86 -15.81
CA ALA A 373 -26.17 25.18 -16.97
C ALA A 373 -27.64 25.33 -16.56
#